data_AF-A0A9J7L3M1-F1
#
_entry.id   AF-A0A9J7L3M1-F1
#
_cell.length_a   1.000
_cell.length_b   1.000
_cell.length_c   1.000
_cell.angle_alpha   90.00
_cell.angle_beta   90.00
_cell.angle_gamma   90.00
#
_symmetry.space_group_name_H-M   'P 1'
#
loop_
_entity.id
_entity.type
_entity.pdbx_description
1 polymer ?
#
loop_
_entity_poly.entity_id
_entity_poly.type
_entity_poly.pdbx_seq_one_letter_code
_entity_poly.pdbx_strand_id
1 'polypeptide(L)'
;MSSFASSGDWPENFKQLKTIDDLLRCPICYEYFDITMIIPQCSHNYCSLCIRRYLNYKTQCPTCGVSVSEPELRNNRGIDDLVRQFL
;
A
#
# COMPACT_ATOMS: atom_id res chain seq x y z
N MET A 1 -10.84 6.25 24.73
CA MET A 1 -10.16 5.00 24.34
C MET A 1 -10.99 4.39 23.23
N SER A 2 -10.88 4.96 22.04
CA SER A 2 -11.70 4.54 20.90
C SER A 2 -11.03 3.31 20.31
N SER A 3 -11.70 2.18 20.49
CA SER A 3 -11.35 0.89 19.91
C SER A 3 -11.09 1.07 18.42
N PHE A 4 -9.83 1.04 18.02
CA PHE A 4 -9.44 0.78 16.64
C PHE A 4 -10.07 -0.57 16.29
N ALA A 5 -11.16 -0.56 15.52
CA ALA A 5 -11.76 -1.78 15.02
C ALA A 5 -10.65 -2.55 14.31
N SER A 6 -10.35 -3.76 14.78
CA SER A 6 -9.46 -4.66 14.07
C SER A 6 -10.00 -4.80 12.65
N SER A 7 -9.14 -4.54 11.66
CA SER A 7 -9.37 -4.81 10.25
C SER A 7 -10.03 -6.17 10.08
N GLY A 8 -11.34 -6.24 9.85
CA GLY A 8 -12.01 -7.54 9.77
C GLY A 8 -13.53 -7.54 9.89
N ASP A 9 -14.13 -6.65 10.67
CA ASP A 9 -15.56 -6.76 11.00
C ASP A 9 -16.46 -5.97 10.04
N TRP A 10 -16.27 -6.16 8.74
CA TRP A 10 -17.23 -5.67 7.75
C TRP A 10 -18.46 -6.59 7.75
N PRO A 11 -19.69 -6.06 7.93
CA PRO A 11 -20.90 -6.86 7.82
C PRO A 11 -21.01 -7.54 6.45
N GLU A 12 -21.64 -8.71 6.38
CA GLU A 12 -21.72 -9.55 5.16
C GLU A 12 -22.31 -8.81 3.93
N ASN A 13 -23.15 -7.81 4.16
CA ASN A 13 -23.72 -6.96 3.11
C ASN A 13 -22.74 -5.90 2.55
N PHE A 14 -21.55 -5.78 3.12
CA PHE A 14 -20.50 -4.84 2.73
C PHE A 14 -19.21 -5.53 2.26
N LYS A 15 -19.28 -6.76 1.74
CA LYS A 15 -18.11 -7.50 1.21
C LYS A 15 -17.22 -6.70 0.26
N GLN A 16 -17.82 -5.85 -0.57
CA GLN A 16 -17.07 -5.00 -1.50
C GLN A 16 -16.19 -3.97 -0.77
N LEU A 17 -16.62 -3.47 0.39
CA LEU A 17 -15.82 -2.57 1.22
C LEU A 17 -14.63 -3.29 1.85
N LYS A 18 -14.77 -4.57 2.20
CA LYS A 18 -13.63 -5.39 2.64
C LYS A 18 -12.58 -5.52 1.54
N THR A 19 -13.00 -5.78 0.31
CA THR A 19 -12.06 -5.84 -0.83
C THR A 19 -11.35 -4.50 -1.05
N ILE A 20 -12.07 -3.38 -0.90
CA ILE A 20 -11.47 -2.04 -1.00
C ILE A 20 -10.49 -1.80 0.16
N ASP A 21 -10.83 -2.19 1.39
CA ASP A 21 -9.94 -2.10 2.56
C ASP A 21 -8.61 -2.81 2.30
N ASP A 22 -8.67 -4.05 1.80
CA ASP A 22 -7.48 -4.85 1.49
C ASP A 22 -6.62 -4.21 0.39
N LEU A 23 -7.25 -3.60 -0.62
CA LEU A 23 -6.55 -2.91 -1.73
C LEU A 23 -5.86 -1.61 -1.31
N LEU A 24 -6.25 -1.01 -0.18
CA LEU A 24 -5.66 0.22 0.36
C LEU A 24 -4.52 -0.05 1.35
N ARG A 25 -4.14 -1.32 1.55
CA ARG A 25 -3.08 -1.73 2.46
C ARG A 25 -1.76 -2.01 1.74
N CYS A 26 -0.67 -1.61 2.37
CA CYS A 26 0.66 -1.88 1.87
C CYS A 26 1.04 -3.35 2.09
N PRO A 27 1.54 -4.07 1.07
CA PRO A 27 1.88 -5.48 1.20
C PRO A 27 3.14 -5.76 2.04
N ILE A 28 3.87 -4.72 2.48
CA ILE A 28 5.06 -4.85 3.35
C ILE A 28 4.67 -4.73 4.83
N CYS A 29 3.90 -3.71 5.20
CA CYS A 29 3.55 -3.44 6.60
C CYS A 29 2.12 -3.84 6.98
N TYR A 30 1.27 -4.17 6.01
CA TYR A 30 -0.15 -4.53 6.18
C TYR A 30 -1.06 -3.42 6.75
N GLU A 31 -0.50 -2.22 6.96
CA GLU A 31 -1.22 -1.00 7.27
C GLU A 31 -1.68 -0.29 6.00
N TYR A 32 -2.59 0.68 6.13
CA TYR A 32 -2.93 1.56 5.01
C TYR A 32 -1.69 2.25 4.44
N PHE A 33 -1.73 2.57 3.14
CA PHE A 33 -0.62 3.29 2.53
C PHE A 33 -0.35 4.63 3.22
N ASP A 34 0.92 4.86 3.56
CA ASP A 34 1.45 6.12 4.07
C ASP A 34 2.50 6.65 3.09
N ILE A 35 2.17 7.76 2.42
CA ILE A 35 2.93 8.33 1.31
C ILE A 35 3.18 7.26 0.24
N THR A 36 2.17 7.00 -0.57
CA THR A 36 2.17 5.90 -1.54
C THR A 36 3.22 6.13 -2.63
N MET A 37 4.05 5.12 -2.86
CA MET A 37 5.01 5.05 -3.96
C MET A 37 4.61 3.93 -4.93
N ILE A 38 4.60 4.24 -6.22
CA ILE A 38 4.43 3.29 -7.31
C ILE A 38 5.77 2.97 -7.98
N ILE A 39 5.92 1.72 -8.38
CA ILE A 39 6.97 1.23 -9.28
C ILE A 39 6.42 1.27 -10.73
N PRO A 40 6.79 2.25 -11.58
CA PRO A 40 6.11 2.47 -12.87
C PRO A 40 6.15 1.28 -13.83
N GLN A 41 7.19 0.45 -13.76
CA GLN A 41 7.37 -0.71 -14.64
C GLN A 41 6.46 -1.89 -14.32
N CYS A 42 5.85 -1.94 -13.13
CA CYS A 42 4.99 -3.05 -12.73
C CYS A 42 3.73 -2.64 -11.94
N SER A 43 3.53 -1.33 -11.73
CA SER A 43 2.37 -0.72 -11.08
C SER A 43 2.09 -1.15 -9.64
N HIS A 44 3.01 -1.87 -8.98
CA HIS A 44 2.86 -2.20 -7.56
C HIS A 44 3.14 -0.98 -6.67
N ASN A 45 2.39 -0.90 -5.57
CA ASN A 45 2.37 0.25 -4.67
C ASN A 45 2.82 -0.16 -3.26
N TYR A 46 3.50 0.75 -2.56
CA TYR A 46 4.03 0.56 -1.22
C TYR A 46 4.08 1.90 -0.47
N CYS A 47 4.18 1.90 0.86
CA CYS A 47 4.51 3.12 1.60
C CYS A 47 5.94 3.58 1.25
N SER A 48 6.19 4.89 1.28
CA SER A 48 7.49 5.48 0.95
C SER A 48 8.64 4.89 1.76
N LEU A 49 8.47 4.80 3.08
CA LEU A 49 9.49 4.20 3.94
C LEU A 49 9.64 2.70 3.73
N CYS A 50 8.55 1.99 3.43
CA CYS A 50 8.58 0.54 3.25
C CYS A 50 9.39 0.14 2.01
N ILE A 51 9.10 0.75 0.86
CA ILE A 51 9.83 0.41 -0.37
C ILE A 51 11.29 0.86 -0.31
N ARG A 52 11.60 2.06 0.22
CA ARG A 52 12.99 2.53 0.31
C ARG A 52 13.84 1.65 1.22
N ARG A 53 13.30 1.20 2.36
CA ARG A 53 13.98 0.22 3.23
C ARG A 53 14.22 -1.11 2.51
N TYR A 54 13.24 -1.59 1.75
CA TYR A 54 13.41 -2.83 0.98
C TYR A 54 14.48 -2.68 -0.10
N LEU A 55 14.52 -1.56 -0.83
CA LEU A 55 15.50 -1.34 -1.90
C LEU A 55 16.95 -1.20 -1.41
N ASN A 56 17.14 -0.77 -0.15
CA ASN A 56 18.46 -0.85 0.51
C ASN A 56 18.95 -2.28 0.75
N TYR A 57 18.03 -3.25 0.80
CA TYR A 57 18.35 -4.67 0.91
C TYR A 57 18.43 -5.34 -0.48
N LYS A 58 17.44 -5.10 -1.36
CA LYS A 58 17.35 -5.72 -2.68
C LYS A 58 16.71 -4.79 -3.71
N THR A 59 17.40 -4.53 -4.81
CA THR A 59 16.97 -3.62 -5.90
C THR A 59 15.97 -4.29 -6.86
N GLN A 60 14.84 -4.75 -6.34
CA GLN A 60 13.73 -5.33 -7.10
C GLN A 60 12.38 -5.05 -6.45
N CYS A 61 11.29 -5.19 -7.19
CA CYS A 61 9.94 -5.15 -6.66
C CYS A 61 9.72 -6.30 -5.65
N PRO A 62 9.25 -6.01 -4.42
CA PRO A 62 8.90 -7.04 -3.43
C PRO A 62 7.86 -8.05 -3.93
N THR A 63 6.87 -7.61 -4.70
CA THR A 63 5.74 -8.46 -5.13
C THR A 63 6.06 -9.31 -6.36
N CYS A 64 6.70 -8.75 -7.39
CA CYS A 64 6.88 -9.43 -8.68
C CYS A 64 8.34 -9.63 -9.10
N GLY A 65 9.31 -9.12 -8.34
CA GLY A 65 10.73 -9.33 -8.60
C GLY A 65 11.33 -8.54 -9.77
N VAL A 66 10.55 -7.68 -10.44
CA VAL A 66 11.08 -6.79 -11.49
C VAL A 66 12.14 -5.83 -10.91
N SER A 67 13.29 -5.68 -11.56
CA SER A 67 14.35 -4.76 -11.13
C SER A 67 13.86 -3.32 -11.01
N VAL A 68 14.28 -2.65 -9.93
CA VAL A 68 13.94 -1.25 -9.64
C VAL A 68 14.99 -0.63 -8.71
N SER A 69 15.26 0.64 -8.90
CA SER A 69 16.08 1.48 -8.05
C SER A 69 15.26 2.61 -7.43
N GLU A 70 15.73 3.15 -6.31
CA GLU A 70 15.00 4.19 -5.55
C GLU A 70 14.64 5.44 -6.39
N PRO A 71 15.49 5.96 -7.30
CA PRO A 71 15.15 7.12 -8.14
C PRO A 71 14.01 6.88 -9.14
N GLU A 72 13.65 5.63 -9.43
CA GLU A 72 12.56 5.28 -10.35
C GLU A 72 11.18 5.35 -9.68
N LEU A 73 11.13 5.35 -8.35
CA LEU A 73 9.89 5.44 -7.60
C LEU A 73 9.19 6.76 -7.87
N ARG A 74 7.85 6.73 -7.98
CA ARG A 74 7.00 7.92 -8.14
C ARG A 74 5.92 7.93 -7.06
N ASN A 75 5.51 9.10 -6.62
CA ASN A 75 4.35 9.20 -5.72
C ASN A 75 3.07 8.82 -6.46
N ASN A 76 2.21 8.05 -5.81
CA ASN A 76 0.86 7.76 -6.29
C ASN A 76 -0.18 8.44 -5.40
N ARG A 77 -0.32 9.76 -5.58
CA ARG A 77 -1.22 10.60 -4.76
C ARG A 77 -2.68 10.18 -4.85
N GLY A 78 -3.08 9.51 -5.93
CA GLY A 78 -4.44 9.00 -6.07
C GLY A 78 -4.78 7.97 -4.99
N ILE A 79 -3.83 7.10 -4.63
CA ILE A 79 -4.03 6.14 -3.54
C ILE A 79 -4.03 6.84 -2.18
N ASP A 80 -3.17 7.85 -1.99
CA ASP A 80 -3.17 8.65 -0.75
C ASP A 80 -4.53 9.34 -0.52
N ASP A 81 -5.13 9.87 -1.59
CA ASP A 81 -6.45 10.48 -1.53
C ASP A 81 -7.54 9.45 -1.26
N LEU A 82 -7.45 8.24 -1.84
CA LEU A 82 -8.39 7.15 -1.56
C LEU A 82 -8.32 6.69 -0.10
N VAL A 83 -7.12 6.51 0.45
CA VAL A 83 -6.93 6.18 1.88
C VAL A 83 -7.56 7.26 2.77
N ARG A 84 -7.34 8.54 2.45
CA ARG A 84 -7.92 9.66 3.23
C ARG A 84 -9.44 9.73 3.17
N GLN A 85 -10.06 9.32 2.07
CA GLN A 85 -11.53 9.30 1.95
C GLN A 85 -12.16 8.05 2.58
N PHE A 86 -11.39 6.96 2.70
CA PHE A 86 -11.87 5.70 3.26
C PHE A 86 -11.84 5.68 4.80
N LEU A 87 -10.90 6.40 5.40
CA LEU A 87 -10.73 6.58 6.85
C LEU A 87 -11.54 7.76 7.39
#